data_AF-A0A0M9CEQ5-F1
#
_entry.id   AF-A0A0M9CEQ5-F1
#
_cell.length_a   1.000
_cell.length_b   1.000
_cell.length_c   1.000
_cell.angle_alpha   90.00
_cell.angle_beta   90.00
_cell.angle_gamma   90.00
#
_symmetry.space_group_name_H-M   'P 1'
#
loop_
_entity.id
_entity.type
_entity.pdbx_description
1 polymer ?
#
loop_
_entity_poly.entity_id
_entity_poly.type
_entity_poly.pdbx_seq_one_letter_code
_entity_poly.pdbx_strand_id
1 'polypeptide(L)' 'MEVGVGSFVGGNAFIKQGVKIGRNTIVGAGSVVLKDVPDNVVVYGNPVK' A
#
# COMPACT_ATOMS: atom_id res chain seq x y z
N MET A 1 -5.29 -8.09 6.04
CA MET A 1 -4.96 -6.93 5.21
C MET A 1 -6.22 -6.10 5.15
N GLU A 2 -6.10 -4.81 5.43
CA GLU A 2 -7.20 -3.86 5.31
C GLU A 2 -6.78 -2.81 4.29
N VAL A 3 -7.67 -2.48 3.36
CA VAL A 3 -7.45 -1.41 2.38
C VAL A 3 -8.51 -0.36 2.60
N GLY A 4 -8.07 0.84 2.96
CA GLY A 4 -8.94 1.99 3.15
C GLY A 4 -9.72 2.32 1.88
N VAL A 5 -10.92 2.88 2.07
CA VAL A 5 -11.75 3.32 0.94
C VAL A 5 -11.02 4.37 0.10
N GLY A 6 -11.24 4.34 -1.22
CA GLY A 6 -10.58 5.25 -2.15
C GLY A 6 -9.11 4.95 -2.41
N SER A 7 -8.56 3.87 -1.86
CA SER A 7 -7.17 3.49 -2.08
C SER A 7 -7.01 2.61 -3.32
N PHE A 8 -5.89 2.80 -4.02
CA PHE A 8 -5.55 2.07 -5.24
C PHE A 8 -4.34 1.19 -4.99
N VAL A 9 -4.43 -0.09 -5.36
CA VAL A 9 -3.30 -1.02 -5.29
C VAL A 9 -2.88 -1.39 -6.71
N GLY A 10 -1.69 -0.95 -7.09
CA GLY A 10 -1.09 -1.25 -8.38
C GLY A 10 -0.86 -2.75 -8.59
N GLY A 11 -0.93 -3.19 -9.85
CA GLY A 11 -0.72 -4.59 -10.21
C GLY A 11 0.63 -5.13 -9.72
N ASN A 12 0.65 -6.40 -9.34
CA ASN A 12 1.84 -7.09 -8.81
C ASN A 12 2.45 -6.46 -7.54
N ALA A 13 1.68 -5.66 -6.78
CA ALA A 13 2.09 -5.23 -5.45
C ALA A 13 1.96 -6.38 -4.45
N PHE A 14 3.00 -6.57 -3.63
CA PHE A 14 2.99 -7.47 -2.49
C PHE A 14 2.73 -6.68 -1.21
N ILE A 15 1.69 -7.07 -0.46
CA ILE A 15 1.35 -6.46 0.83
C ILE A 15 1.47 -7.54 1.90
N LYS A 16 2.35 -7.32 2.88
CA LYS A 16 2.57 -8.25 3.99
C LYS A 16 1.26 -8.46 4.76
N GLN A 17 0.95 -9.71 5.10
CA GLN A 17 -0.20 -10.04 5.93
C GLN A 17 -0.15 -9.27 7.26
N GLY A 18 -1.28 -8.67 7.63
CA GLY A 18 -1.43 -7.85 8.85
C GLY A 18 -1.22 -6.35 8.64
N VAL A 19 -0.64 -5.93 7.50
CA VAL A 19 -0.50 -4.51 7.16
C VAL A 19 -1.87 -3.88 6.86
N LYS A 20 -2.02 -2.63 7.33
CA LYS A 20 -3.13 -1.73 7.02
C LYS A 20 -2.70 -0.69 6.00
N ILE A 21 -3.49 -0.55 4.93
CA ILE A 21 -3.35 0.53 3.97
C ILE A 21 -4.41 1.58 4.30
N GLY A 22 -3.96 2.81 4.54
CA GLY A 22 -4.82 3.96 4.80
C GLY A 22 -5.79 4.26 3.65
N ARG A 23 -6.68 5.22 3.87
CA ARG A 23 -7.69 5.72 2.91
C ARG A 23 -7.07 6.69 1.92
N ASN A 24 -7.64 6.74 0.71
CA ASN A 24 -7.18 7.60 -0.39
C ASN A 24 -5.67 7.47 -0.67
N THR A 25 -5.14 6.25 -0.52
CA THR A 25 -3.71 5.96 -0.65
C THR A 25 -3.44 5.18 -1.93
N ILE A 26 -2.35 5.51 -2.63
CA ILE A 26 -1.94 4.83 -3.87
C ILE A 26 -0.71 3.97 -3.59
N VAL A 27 -0.81 2.67 -3.81
CA VAL A 27 0.33 1.73 -3.81
C VAL A 27 0.76 1.50 -5.25
N GLY A 28 2.00 1.83 -5.58
CA GLY A 28 2.56 1.65 -6.92
C GLY A 28 2.62 0.18 -7.34
N ALA A 29 2.60 -0.08 -8.65
CA ALA A 29 2.78 -1.42 -9.19
C ALA A 29 4.16 -2.00 -8.80
N GLY A 30 4.22 -3.31 -8.53
CA GLY A 30 5.46 -3.99 -8.14
C GLY A 30 6.00 -3.63 -6.74
N SER A 31 5.22 -2.91 -5.92
CA SER A 31 5.68 -2.45 -4.61
C SER A 31 5.62 -3.57 -3.57
N VAL A 32 6.56 -3.56 -2.60
CA VAL A 32 6.60 -4.51 -1.48
C VAL A 32 6.36 -3.75 -0.18
N VAL A 33 5.13 -3.84 0.33
CA VAL A 33 4.65 -3.14 1.51
C VAL A 33 4.83 -4.02 2.74
N LEU A 34 5.74 -3.62 3.64
CA LEU A 34 6.07 -4.39 4.85
C LEU A 34 5.56 -3.76 6.16
N LYS A 35 5.04 -2.53 6.10
CA LYS A 35 4.59 -1.72 7.24
C LYS A 35 3.27 -1.04 6.90
N ASP A 36 2.55 -0.61 7.92
CA ASP A 36 1.31 0.16 7.76
C ASP A 36 1.55 1.44 6.96
N VAL A 37 0.60 1.75 6.08
CA VAL A 37 0.65 2.92 5.21
C VAL A 37 -0.39 3.92 5.69
N PRO A 38 -0.02 5.19 5.94
CA PRO A 38 -0.96 6.21 6.39
C PRO A 38 -2.01 6.58 5.32
N ASP A 39 -2.99 7.39 5.72
CA ASP A 39 -4.00 7.94 4.81
C ASP A 39 -3.42 9.03 3.90
N ASN A 40 -3.98 9.20 2.70
CA ASN A 40 -3.67 10.26 1.74
C ASN A 40 -2.19 10.31 1.30
N VAL A 41 -1.54 9.15 1.14
CA VAL A 41 -0.16 9.08 0.65
C VAL A 41 -0.03 8.25 -0.62
N VAL A 42 1.08 8.43 -1.33
CA VAL A 42 1.48 7.57 -2.44
C VAL A 42 2.74 6.83 -2.01
N VAL A 43 2.69 5.51 -2.05
CA VAL A 43 3.81 4.64 -1.69
C VAL A 43 4.21 3.76 -2.86
N TYR A 44 5.51 3.59 -3.08
CA TYR A 44 6.02 2.73 -4.13
C TYR A 44 7.43 2.20 -3.81
N GLY A 45 7.81 1.11 -4.47
CA GLY A 45 9.15 0.52 -4.37
C GLY A 45 9.21 -0.78 -3.60
N ASN A 46 10.40 -1.39 -3.60
CA ASN A 46 10.65 -2.69 -2.99
C ASN A 46 11.96 -2.67 -2.16
N PRO A 47 11.89 -2.64 -0.81
CA PRO A 47 10.69 -2.41 -0.01
C PRO A 47 10.21 -0.95 -0.11
N VAL A 48 8.92 -0.73 0.09
CA VAL A 48 8.32 0.62 0.20
C VAL A 48 9.02 1.41 1.31
N LYS A 49 9.34 2.67 1.02
CA LYS A 49 9.81 3.67 1.99
C LYS A 49 8.69 4.63 2.38
#